data_AF-A0A6J2TS49-F1
#
_entry.id   AF-A0A6J2TS49-F1
#
_cell.length_a   1.000
_cell.length_b   1.000
_cell.length_c   1.000
_cell.angle_alpha   90.00
_cell.angle_beta   90.00
_cell.angle_gamma   90.00
#
_symmetry.space_group_name_H-M   'P 1'
#
loop_
_entity.id
_entity.type
_entity.pdbx_description
1 polymer ?
#
loop_
_entity_poly.entity_id
_entity_poly.type
_entity_poly.pdbx_seq_one_letter_code
_entity_poly.pdbx_strand_id
1 'polypeptide(L)'
;MMNAKGLQLLLPLLTTSWPRLGSHNISFVESVMERATKEERCANAPIFVGRHVNCDDLSQLLMWLHTVMGTATYFFDGTPQMAAAHGLRNHIQNDALNVLFCRSSEEPIWEQLDKRLRKLRKSRLIVSLPRQRSSSQIALRVLFQKLWSLQLIRVVVLHNDHIYGYTPYPTLRFFELTNASAPLFPPNERNFHGYVVSTPAENDLPRVFFVTDAHTGRRNIRGYGYRIFVEFLRRHNATLHVSNAGVHYGVTTSVNMSNINQLIGANKLEISMHPYTGIDEQLGMLSYPLLKALNCLIVPVRNEIPRYMYLLRPFSWHCWLLIIGGIFYIALALYWLSPAMRGSCGERAMFSILESLRHLLFLSPSAPISAPNIRYFLLALQLSMFGFLVTNWYSNQLSSFLTAILVGEQVDTFEQLIAQRQRILSKHYEVTMLIQQVPTALQPEVERLVDGVNASEQVTALLSFNRTYAYPFTVERWQFFELQQQYANKPVYRYSSICFGAPVIGYPMRKDSHFESPLKHFIMGIQSTGLFQYWLVSDFNDALKAGYVSLIDNQLTFKSLDLDTLRLAWLVLVCGWVLAAAAFLSERWSWRPTHSF
;
A
#
# COMPACT_ATOMS: atom_id res chain seq x y z
N MET A 1 -49.20 5.36 -12.44
CA MET A 1 -50.61 4.91 -12.27
C MET A 1 -50.86 4.68 -10.79
N MET A 2 -52.06 5.05 -10.34
CA MET A 2 -52.59 5.09 -8.96
C MET A 2 -52.38 6.37 -8.14
N ASN A 3 -53.35 7.27 -8.35
CA ASN A 3 -53.87 8.35 -7.51
C ASN A 3 -54.08 7.97 -6.03
N ALA A 4 -53.95 8.92 -5.10
CA ALA A 4 -55.09 9.72 -4.58
C ALA A 4 -54.82 10.34 -3.18
N LYS A 5 -54.93 11.68 -3.12
CA LYS A 5 -55.66 12.56 -2.19
C LYS A 5 -55.76 12.21 -0.68
N GLY A 6 -55.56 13.24 0.17
CA GLY A 6 -56.15 13.24 1.51
C GLY A 6 -55.65 14.31 2.48
N LEU A 7 -55.82 15.59 2.16
CA LEU A 7 -55.72 16.71 3.12
C LEU A 7 -57.07 16.81 3.87
N GLN A 8 -57.11 16.55 5.19
CA GLN A 8 -58.21 16.99 6.06
C GLN A 8 -57.69 17.42 7.43
N LEU A 9 -57.96 18.69 7.74
CA LEU A 9 -57.97 19.29 9.07
C LEU A 9 -58.92 18.53 10.00
N LEU A 10 -58.54 18.34 11.26
CA LEU A 10 -59.44 18.27 12.42
C LEU A 10 -58.66 18.61 13.72
N LEU A 11 -58.88 19.83 14.21
CA LEU A 11 -58.85 20.23 15.64
C LEU A 11 -60.33 20.30 16.08
N PRO A 12 -60.73 20.27 17.38
CA PRO A 12 -59.98 20.78 18.54
C PRO A 12 -60.17 20.01 19.89
N LEU A 13 -59.64 20.61 20.96
CA LEU A 13 -59.99 20.49 22.39
C LEU A 13 -59.45 19.28 23.20
N LEU A 14 -58.31 19.51 23.86
CA LEU A 14 -58.07 19.06 25.23
C LEU A 14 -57.25 20.13 25.97
N THR A 15 -57.97 21.00 26.67
CA THR A 15 -57.39 21.91 27.67
C THR A 15 -56.93 21.10 28.86
N THR A 16 -55.67 20.70 28.87
CA THR A 16 -54.95 20.35 30.10
C THR A 16 -53.76 21.27 30.22
N SER A 17 -53.80 22.12 31.24
CA SER A 17 -52.76 23.07 31.61
C SER A 17 -51.49 22.31 32.01
N TRP A 18 -50.62 22.05 31.04
CA TRP A 18 -49.25 21.60 31.29
C TRP A 18 -48.40 22.78 31.79
N PRO A 19 -47.49 22.55 32.77
CA PRO A 19 -46.73 23.62 33.39
C PRO A 19 -45.82 24.29 32.35
N ARG A 20 -45.78 25.62 32.36
CA ARG A 20 -45.04 26.47 31.42
C ARG A 20 -43.63 25.93 31.13
N LEU A 21 -43.44 25.45 29.90
CA LEU A 21 -42.17 24.96 29.35
C LEU A 21 -41.14 26.09 29.28
N GLY A 22 -39.86 25.75 29.43
CA GLY A 22 -38.80 26.73 29.51
C GLY A 22 -38.58 27.52 28.22
N SER A 23 -38.80 28.84 28.28
CA SER A 23 -38.62 29.74 27.14
C SER A 23 -37.14 29.99 26.83
N HIS A 24 -36.76 29.77 25.58
CA HIS A 24 -35.51 30.24 25.01
C HIS A 24 -35.64 31.74 24.67
N ASN A 25 -34.58 32.52 24.81
CA ASN A 25 -34.60 33.93 24.41
C ASN A 25 -34.29 34.04 22.91
N ILE A 26 -35.32 33.96 22.05
CA ILE A 26 -35.17 33.94 20.59
C ILE A 26 -34.60 35.27 20.06
N SER A 27 -35.03 36.41 20.57
CA SER A 27 -34.50 37.72 20.14
C SER A 27 -33.00 37.89 20.43
N PHE A 28 -32.51 37.27 21.52
CA PHE A 28 -31.09 37.24 21.79
C PHE A 28 -30.33 36.35 20.80
N VAL A 29 -30.88 35.18 20.45
CA VAL A 29 -30.30 34.31 19.41
C VAL A 29 -30.22 35.05 18.07
N GLU A 30 -31.27 35.76 17.66
CA GLU A 30 -31.30 36.59 16.45
C GLU A 30 -30.16 37.62 16.45
N SER A 31 -30.00 38.37 17.55
CA SER A 31 -28.93 39.38 17.66
C SER A 31 -27.52 38.79 17.53
N VAL A 32 -27.30 37.59 18.08
CA VAL A 32 -26.01 36.89 17.99
C VAL A 32 -25.80 36.32 16.59
N MET A 33 -26.86 35.85 15.93
CA MET A 33 -26.79 35.40 14.54
C MET A 33 -26.49 36.54 13.58
N GLU A 34 -27.08 37.73 13.76
CA GLU A 34 -26.74 38.92 12.97
C GLU A 34 -25.27 39.31 13.12
N ARG A 35 -24.74 39.23 14.35
CA ARG A 35 -23.31 39.46 14.59
C ARG A 35 -22.45 38.41 13.89
N ALA A 36 -22.82 37.14 14.01
CA ALA A 36 -22.10 36.04 13.36
C ALA A 36 -22.02 36.17 11.83
N THR A 37 -23.08 36.67 11.19
CA THR A 37 -23.13 36.84 9.74
C THR A 37 -22.46 38.11 9.23
N LYS A 38 -22.36 39.15 10.07
CA LYS A 38 -21.51 40.31 9.80
C LYS A 38 -20.02 39.96 9.83
N GLU A 39 -19.61 39.06 10.73
CA GLU A 39 -18.21 38.62 10.85
C GLU A 39 -17.79 37.67 9.71
N GLU A 40 -18.63 36.69 9.34
CA GLU A 40 -18.33 35.72 8.29
C GLU A 40 -19.59 35.36 7.49
N ARG A 41 -19.45 35.26 6.15
CA ARG A 41 -20.54 34.90 5.23
C ARG A 41 -21.26 33.63 5.66
N CYS A 42 -22.59 33.63 5.64
CA CYS A 42 -23.43 32.49 5.96
C CYS A 42 -24.43 32.26 4.83
N ALA A 43 -24.38 31.10 4.16
CA ALA A 43 -25.35 30.73 3.13
C ALA A 43 -26.46 29.81 3.66
N ASN A 44 -26.16 29.01 4.68
CA ASN A 44 -27.04 27.97 5.19
C ASN A 44 -27.11 28.00 6.73
N ALA A 45 -28.31 27.81 7.27
CA ALA A 45 -28.56 27.77 8.71
C ALA A 45 -29.31 26.50 9.13
N PRO A 46 -28.60 25.38 9.40
CA PRO A 46 -29.20 24.18 9.97
C PRO A 46 -29.64 24.42 11.43
N ILE A 47 -30.89 24.11 11.74
CA ILE A 47 -31.49 24.29 13.06
C ILE A 47 -31.82 22.92 13.63
N PHE A 48 -31.30 22.65 14.82
CA PHE A 48 -31.47 21.41 15.58
C PHE A 48 -32.30 21.71 16.82
N VAL A 49 -33.45 21.05 16.98
CA VAL A 49 -34.41 21.35 18.03
C VAL A 49 -34.60 20.15 18.96
N GLY A 50 -34.31 20.36 20.25
CA GLY A 50 -34.55 19.40 21.33
C GLY A 50 -36.04 19.21 21.65
N ARG A 51 -36.36 18.19 22.45
CA ARG A 51 -37.76 17.76 22.70
C ARG A 51 -38.63 18.79 23.44
N HIS A 52 -38.02 19.77 24.10
CA HIS A 52 -38.68 20.66 25.05
C HIS A 52 -38.78 22.11 24.56
N VAL A 53 -38.66 22.35 23.26
CA VAL A 53 -38.71 23.68 22.65
C VAL A 53 -40.09 23.90 22.04
N ASN A 54 -40.67 25.08 22.28
CA ASN A 54 -41.96 25.46 21.72
C ASN A 54 -41.83 25.77 20.21
N CYS A 55 -42.64 25.12 19.36
CA CYS A 55 -42.59 25.28 17.90
C CYS A 55 -43.08 26.66 17.42
N ASP A 56 -43.95 27.32 18.17
CA ASP A 56 -44.48 28.64 17.79
C ASP A 56 -43.39 29.72 17.85
N ASP A 57 -42.51 29.67 18.85
CA ASP A 57 -41.39 30.59 19.02
C ASP A 57 -40.32 30.40 17.91
N LEU A 58 -40.18 29.18 17.38
CA LEU A 58 -39.30 28.86 16.25
C LEU A 58 -39.83 29.36 14.91
N SER A 59 -41.15 29.49 14.76
CA SER A 59 -41.79 29.94 13.51
C SER A 59 -41.45 31.39 13.19
N GLN A 60 -41.34 32.24 14.23
CA GLN A 60 -40.88 33.62 14.07
C GLN A 60 -39.40 33.70 13.62
N LEU A 61 -38.53 32.91 14.25
CA LEU A 61 -37.11 32.82 13.88
C LEU A 61 -36.91 32.36 12.42
N LEU A 62 -37.70 31.37 11.98
CA LEU A 62 -37.64 30.85 10.61
C LEU A 62 -38.05 31.90 9.58
N MET A 63 -39.12 32.65 9.85
CA MET A 63 -39.54 33.77 9.00
C MET A 63 -38.47 34.86 8.95
N TRP A 64 -37.86 35.19 10.09
CA TRP A 64 -36.78 36.18 10.16
C TRP A 64 -35.54 35.72 9.35
N LEU A 65 -35.12 34.47 9.49
CA LEU A 65 -33.98 33.92 8.74
C LEU A 65 -34.20 33.95 7.21
N HIS A 66 -35.42 33.68 6.75
CA HIS A 66 -35.74 33.71 5.32
C HIS A 66 -35.87 35.15 4.78
N THR A 67 -36.46 36.05 5.56
CA THR A 67 -36.79 37.42 5.09
C THR A 67 -35.65 38.41 5.26
N VAL A 68 -34.88 38.33 6.35
CA VAL A 68 -33.82 39.28 6.69
C VAL A 68 -32.45 38.76 6.26
N MET A 69 -32.19 37.47 6.44
CA MET A 69 -30.85 36.90 6.24
C MET A 69 -30.68 36.20 4.88
N GLY A 70 -31.78 35.85 4.20
CA GLY A 70 -31.74 35.20 2.89
C GLY A 70 -31.04 33.84 2.88
N THR A 71 -30.95 33.17 4.04
CA THR A 71 -30.23 31.90 4.21
C THR A 71 -31.14 30.70 4.04
N ALA A 72 -30.65 29.62 3.41
CA ALA A 72 -31.39 28.36 3.35
C ALA A 72 -31.39 27.68 4.73
N THR A 73 -32.57 27.42 5.27
CA THR A 73 -32.75 26.80 6.60
C THR A 73 -33.08 25.32 6.47
N TYR A 74 -32.41 24.48 7.26
CA TYR A 74 -32.69 23.04 7.35
C TYR A 74 -33.13 22.70 8.76
N PHE A 75 -34.28 22.06 8.94
CA PHE A 75 -34.84 21.76 10.26
C PHE A 75 -34.64 20.29 10.63
N PHE A 76 -34.13 20.06 11.84
CA PHE A 76 -33.91 18.72 12.40
C PHE A 76 -34.48 18.63 13.81
N ASP A 77 -35.33 17.64 14.05
CA ASP A 77 -35.90 17.34 15.36
C ASP A 77 -35.21 16.12 16.00
N GLY A 78 -35.49 15.89 17.29
CA GLY A 78 -34.95 14.76 18.04
C GLY A 78 -35.54 13.39 17.67
N THR A 79 -36.35 13.28 16.62
CA THR A 79 -36.90 11.98 16.19
C THR A 79 -35.86 11.21 15.39
N PRO A 80 -35.71 9.89 15.62
CA PRO A 80 -34.81 9.07 14.84
C PRO A 80 -35.41 8.78 13.46
N GLN A 81 -35.38 9.76 12.56
CA GLN A 81 -35.59 9.48 11.14
C GLN A 81 -34.38 8.69 10.61
N MET A 82 -34.63 7.66 9.78
CA MET A 82 -33.60 6.92 9.06
C MET A 82 -32.91 7.86 8.06
N ALA A 83 -31.97 8.64 8.58
CA ALA A 83 -31.17 9.57 7.83
C ALA A 83 -30.10 8.82 7.04
N ALA A 84 -30.11 8.94 5.71
CA ALA A 84 -28.93 8.61 4.91
C ALA A 84 -27.72 9.37 5.49
N ALA A 85 -26.63 8.66 5.78
CA ALA A 85 -25.44 9.13 6.52
C ALA A 85 -24.71 10.35 5.89
N HIS A 86 -25.17 10.84 4.72
CA HIS A 86 -24.51 11.87 3.92
C HIS A 86 -25.40 13.05 3.50
N GLY A 87 -26.59 13.21 4.10
CA GLY A 87 -27.56 14.22 3.65
C GLY A 87 -27.06 15.67 3.66
N LEU A 88 -26.55 16.18 4.79
CA LEU A 88 -26.31 17.62 4.95
C LEU A 88 -25.06 18.12 4.19
N ARG A 89 -23.97 17.35 4.21
CA ARG A 89 -22.71 17.68 3.55
C ARG A 89 -22.83 17.86 2.04
N ASN A 90 -23.74 17.14 1.38
CA ASN A 90 -23.91 17.25 -0.07
C ASN A 90 -24.60 18.56 -0.49
N HIS A 91 -25.26 19.24 0.46
CA HIS A 91 -26.03 20.45 0.21
C HIS A 91 -25.39 21.72 0.80
N ILE A 92 -24.43 21.56 1.71
CA ILE A 92 -23.90 22.66 2.54
C ILE A 92 -22.35 22.62 2.57
N GLN A 93 -21.71 23.78 2.43
CA GLN A 93 -20.26 23.95 2.61
C GLN A 93 -19.92 24.37 4.05
N ASN A 94 -18.63 24.63 4.33
CA ASN A 94 -18.17 25.03 5.67
C ASN A 94 -18.65 26.43 6.12
N ASP A 95 -19.42 27.14 5.29
CA ASP A 95 -19.96 28.47 5.54
C ASP A 95 -21.27 28.45 6.35
N ALA A 96 -21.75 27.28 6.77
CA ALA A 96 -22.97 27.16 7.57
C ALA A 96 -22.83 27.68 9.02
N LEU A 97 -23.94 28.26 9.50
CA LEU A 97 -24.17 28.63 10.89
C LEU A 97 -25.24 27.72 11.49
N ASN A 98 -24.81 26.75 12.27
CA ASN A 98 -25.72 25.79 12.89
C ASN A 98 -26.27 26.37 14.20
N VAL A 99 -27.54 26.12 14.49
CA VAL A 99 -28.17 26.52 15.75
C VAL A 99 -28.75 25.29 16.41
N LEU A 100 -28.38 25.06 17.67
CA LEU A 100 -28.88 23.96 18.49
C LEU A 100 -29.67 24.51 19.68
N PHE A 101 -30.95 24.16 19.76
CA PHE A 101 -31.77 24.40 20.93
C PHE A 101 -31.80 23.13 21.79
N CYS A 102 -31.21 23.18 22.98
CA CYS A 102 -31.20 22.05 23.88
C CYS A 102 -31.36 22.50 25.33
N ARG A 103 -31.99 21.66 26.15
CA ARG A 103 -32.06 21.83 27.61
C ARG A 103 -30.95 21.07 28.31
N SER A 104 -30.52 19.90 27.81
CA SER A 104 -29.48 19.06 28.42
C SER A 104 -28.54 18.41 27.40
N SER A 105 -27.35 18.01 27.85
CA SER A 105 -26.34 17.26 27.07
C SER A 105 -26.72 15.81 26.79
N GLU A 106 -27.81 15.32 27.41
CA GLU A 106 -28.30 13.93 27.32
C GLU A 106 -29.46 13.76 26.32
N GLU A 107 -29.89 14.84 25.65
CA GLU A 107 -31.00 14.78 24.71
C GLU A 107 -30.63 14.01 23.40
N PRO A 108 -31.60 13.32 22.78
CA PRO A 108 -31.36 12.58 21.54
C PRO A 108 -30.95 13.47 20.36
N ILE A 109 -31.21 14.78 20.43
CA ILE A 109 -30.81 15.74 19.41
C ILE A 109 -29.28 15.79 19.20
N TRP A 110 -28.49 15.47 20.23
CA TRP A 110 -27.03 15.42 20.14
C TRP A 110 -26.54 14.31 19.19
N GLU A 111 -27.27 13.20 19.11
CA GLU A 111 -26.93 12.11 18.19
C GLU A 111 -27.24 12.50 16.73
N GLN A 112 -28.36 13.21 16.51
CA GLN A 112 -28.70 13.76 15.19
C GLN A 112 -27.71 14.83 14.77
N LEU A 113 -27.35 15.74 15.68
CA LEU A 113 -26.31 16.75 15.46
C LEU A 113 -24.99 16.08 15.04
N ASP A 114 -24.55 15.06 15.79
CA ASP A 114 -23.32 14.34 15.50
C ASP A 114 -23.34 13.68 14.11
N LYS A 115 -24.44 12.97 13.79
CA LYS A 115 -24.60 12.29 12.50
C LYS A 115 -24.65 13.27 11.32
N ARG A 116 -25.35 14.40 11.46
CA ARG A 116 -25.54 15.39 10.38
C ARG A 116 -24.31 16.28 10.17
N LEU A 117 -23.55 16.58 11.23
CA LEU A 117 -22.34 17.41 11.16
C LEU A 117 -21.05 16.62 10.91
N ARG A 118 -21.12 15.33 10.56
CA ARG A 118 -19.94 14.55 10.13
C ARG A 118 -19.24 15.26 8.97
N LYS A 119 -17.91 15.41 9.06
CA LYS A 119 -17.06 16.19 8.15
C LYS A 119 -17.34 17.70 8.06
N LEU A 120 -18.28 18.23 8.85
CA LEU A 120 -18.63 19.65 8.93
C LEU A 120 -18.29 20.24 10.32
N ARG A 121 -17.42 19.61 11.13
CA ARG A 121 -17.09 20.09 12.50
C ARG A 121 -16.44 21.46 12.58
N LYS A 122 -15.98 21.98 11.45
CA LYS A 122 -15.43 23.34 11.31
C LYS A 122 -16.49 24.42 11.09
N SER A 123 -17.74 24.02 10.84
CA SER A 123 -18.86 24.96 10.73
C SER A 123 -19.13 25.59 12.10
N ARG A 124 -19.71 26.79 12.08
CA ARG A 124 -20.01 27.55 13.29
C ARG A 124 -21.24 26.94 13.96
N LEU A 125 -21.25 26.83 15.28
CA LEU A 125 -22.39 26.31 16.05
C LEU A 125 -22.76 27.26 17.19
N ILE A 126 -24.02 27.65 17.25
CA ILE A 126 -24.63 28.38 18.36
C ILE A 126 -25.50 27.41 19.14
N VAL A 127 -25.25 27.25 20.44
CA VAL A 127 -26.07 26.43 21.33
C VAL A 127 -26.89 27.35 22.23
N SER A 128 -28.21 27.30 22.12
CA SER A 128 -29.15 28.05 22.97
C SER A 128 -29.65 27.19 24.11
N LEU A 129 -29.47 27.65 25.35
CA LEU A 129 -29.97 27.03 26.57
C LEU A 129 -31.18 27.80 27.12
N PRO A 130 -32.19 27.11 27.70
CA PRO A 130 -33.37 27.77 28.25
C PRO A 130 -33.05 28.52 29.55
N ARG A 131 -33.75 29.63 29.81
CA ARG A 131 -33.52 30.50 30.98
C ARG A 131 -33.71 29.77 32.32
N GLN A 132 -34.60 28.79 32.37
CA GLN A 132 -34.93 28.03 33.57
C GLN A 132 -33.89 26.95 33.90
N ARG A 133 -32.84 26.77 33.09
CA ARG A 133 -31.74 25.84 33.39
C ARG A 133 -30.82 26.44 34.45
N SER A 134 -30.37 25.58 35.38
CA SER A 134 -29.36 25.94 36.38
C SER A 134 -28.09 26.49 35.72
N SER A 135 -27.69 27.71 36.10
CA SER A 135 -26.45 28.39 35.68
C SER A 135 -25.19 27.83 36.35
N SER A 136 -25.24 26.62 36.88
CA SER A 136 -24.09 26.01 37.55
C SER A 136 -22.92 25.87 36.57
N GLN A 137 -21.74 26.34 36.98
CA GLN A 137 -20.50 26.18 36.22
C GLN A 137 -20.20 24.71 35.89
N ILE A 138 -20.64 23.78 36.76
CA ILE A 138 -20.50 22.34 36.55
C ILE A 138 -21.35 21.91 35.34
N ALA A 139 -22.59 22.38 35.27
CA ALA A 139 -23.53 22.04 34.19
C ALA A 139 -23.07 22.59 32.83
N LEU A 140 -22.44 23.77 32.80
CA LEU A 140 -21.80 24.33 31.60
C LEU A 140 -20.53 23.56 31.22
N ARG A 141 -19.70 23.19 32.20
CA ARG A 141 -18.49 22.40 31.96
C ARG A 141 -18.80 21.05 31.32
N VAL A 142 -19.84 20.35 31.80
CA VAL A 142 -20.30 19.07 31.22
C VAL A 142 -20.75 19.25 29.76
N LEU A 143 -21.44 20.35 29.45
CA LEU A 143 -21.85 20.68 28.09
C LEU A 143 -20.64 20.91 27.17
N PHE A 144 -19.65 21.70 27.59
CA PHE A 144 -18.44 21.93 26.80
C PHE A 144 -17.60 20.65 26.64
N GLN A 145 -17.55 19.78 27.66
CA GLN A 145 -16.95 18.45 27.53
C GLN A 145 -17.64 17.60 26.47
N LYS A 146 -18.99 17.65 26.41
CA LYS A 146 -19.75 16.98 25.36
C LYS A 146 -19.42 17.55 23.98
N LEU A 147 -19.39 18.88 23.82
CA LEU A 147 -19.03 19.54 22.55
C LEU A 147 -17.63 19.15 22.08
N TRP A 148 -16.65 19.13 22.99
CA TRP A 148 -15.30 18.68 22.69
C TRP A 148 -15.22 17.19 22.32
N SER A 149 -16.00 16.32 22.98
CA SER A 149 -16.08 14.90 22.62
C SER A 149 -16.57 14.67 21.19
N LEU A 150 -17.39 15.60 20.67
CA LEU A 150 -17.90 15.63 19.29
C LEU A 150 -17.00 16.42 18.32
N GLN A 151 -15.85 16.90 18.80
CA GLN A 151 -14.84 17.65 18.02
C GLN A 151 -15.35 18.98 17.44
N LEU A 152 -16.34 19.61 18.08
CA LEU A 152 -16.93 20.89 17.64
C LEU A 152 -16.20 22.06 18.29
N ILE A 153 -15.26 22.71 17.61
CA ILE A 153 -14.40 23.75 18.21
C ILE A 153 -15.02 25.15 18.09
N ARG A 154 -15.62 25.47 16.94
CA ARG A 154 -16.21 26.80 16.68
C ARG A 154 -17.61 26.89 17.26
N VAL A 155 -17.70 26.93 18.59
CA VAL A 155 -18.97 26.88 19.32
C VAL A 155 -19.11 28.06 20.26
N VAL A 156 -20.32 28.60 20.31
CA VAL A 156 -20.76 29.59 21.28
C VAL A 156 -22.01 29.08 21.97
N VAL A 157 -22.05 29.18 23.30
CA VAL A 157 -23.20 28.79 24.12
C VAL A 157 -23.88 30.04 24.68
N LEU A 158 -25.19 30.13 24.52
CA LEU A 158 -26.02 31.25 24.98
C LEU A 158 -26.83 30.81 26.19
N HIS A 159 -26.67 31.52 27.31
CA HIS A 159 -27.43 31.25 28.53
C HIS A 159 -27.63 32.52 29.35
N ASN A 160 -28.88 32.81 29.74
CA ASN A 160 -29.26 34.00 30.51
C ASN A 160 -28.71 35.31 29.95
N ASP A 161 -28.78 35.50 28.62
CA ASP A 161 -28.31 36.70 27.92
C ASP A 161 -26.78 36.93 27.99
N HIS A 162 -26.03 35.91 28.44
CA HIS A 162 -24.58 35.84 28.39
C HIS A 162 -24.12 34.90 27.26
N ILE A 163 -22.96 35.23 26.70
CA ILE A 163 -22.30 34.49 25.62
C ILE A 163 -21.09 33.78 26.19
N TYR A 164 -21.02 32.46 26.07
CA TYR A 164 -19.90 31.64 26.53
C TYR A 164 -19.17 31.02 25.35
N GLY A 165 -17.85 31.20 25.33
CA GLY A 165 -16.94 30.52 24.41
C GLY A 165 -16.08 29.50 25.17
N TYR A 166 -15.37 28.64 24.43
CA TYR A 166 -14.43 27.72 25.06
C TYR A 166 -13.21 27.45 24.18
N THR A 167 -12.12 27.06 24.84
CA THR A 167 -10.87 26.62 24.22
C THR A 167 -10.53 25.21 24.71
N PRO A 168 -10.32 24.25 23.80
CA PRO A 168 -9.97 22.87 24.19
C PRO A 168 -8.50 22.71 24.62
N TYR A 169 -7.64 23.67 24.28
CA TYR A 169 -6.18 23.57 24.47
C TYR A 169 -5.66 24.48 25.59
N PRO A 170 -4.60 24.07 26.35
CA PRO A 170 -4.10 22.70 26.48
C PRO A 170 -5.05 21.80 27.30
N THR A 171 -5.94 22.42 28.07
CA THR A 171 -7.02 21.76 28.82
C THR A 171 -8.31 22.51 28.56
N LEU A 172 -9.45 21.80 28.59
CA LEU A 172 -10.76 22.39 28.32
C LEU A 172 -11.08 23.48 29.35
N ARG A 173 -11.21 24.71 28.85
CA ARG A 173 -11.61 25.90 29.62
C ARG A 173 -12.68 26.65 28.86
N PHE A 174 -13.67 27.16 29.58
CA PHE A 174 -14.69 28.04 29.01
C PHE A 174 -14.57 29.42 29.65
N PHE A 175 -15.01 30.44 28.93
CA PHE A 175 -14.96 31.84 29.34
C PHE A 175 -16.18 32.59 28.83
N GLU A 176 -16.52 33.66 29.51
CA GLU A 176 -17.61 34.54 29.10
C GLU A 176 -17.08 35.62 28.15
N LEU A 177 -17.79 35.86 27.06
CA LEU A 177 -17.50 36.88 26.06
C LEU A 177 -18.24 38.17 26.42
N THR A 178 -17.63 38.99 27.28
CA THR A 178 -18.16 40.30 27.68
C THR A 178 -17.84 41.42 26.70
N ASN A 179 -16.80 41.27 25.88
CA ASN A 179 -16.37 42.31 24.95
C ASN A 179 -17.06 42.18 23.58
N ALA A 180 -17.84 43.19 23.20
CA ALA A 180 -18.53 43.26 21.91
C ALA A 180 -17.58 43.34 20.69
N SER A 181 -16.31 43.70 20.90
CA SER A 181 -15.29 43.80 19.84
C SER A 181 -14.47 42.52 19.60
N ALA A 182 -14.57 41.52 20.49
CA ALA A 182 -13.88 40.24 20.29
C ALA A 182 -14.56 39.43 19.17
N PRO A 183 -13.84 38.60 18.41
CA PRO A 183 -14.47 37.72 17.43
C PRO A 183 -15.41 36.72 18.14
N LEU A 184 -16.61 36.52 17.60
CA LEU A 184 -17.63 35.67 18.22
C LEU A 184 -17.21 34.19 18.22
N PHE A 185 -16.57 33.75 17.14
CA PHE A 185 -16.00 32.40 17.02
C PHE A 185 -14.48 32.44 17.03
N PRO A 186 -13.80 31.45 17.64
CA PRO A 186 -12.35 31.40 17.58
C PRO A 186 -11.86 31.25 16.13
N PRO A 187 -10.73 31.90 15.76
CA PRO A 187 -10.08 31.68 14.47
C PRO A 187 -9.50 30.27 14.41
N ASN A 188 -9.26 29.76 13.20
CA ASN A 188 -8.63 28.45 13.01
C ASN A 188 -7.32 28.35 13.82
N GLU A 189 -7.27 27.42 14.77
CA GLU A 189 -6.16 27.31 15.70
C GLU A 189 -4.88 26.90 14.98
N ARG A 190 -3.89 27.80 14.99
CA ARG A 190 -2.52 27.52 14.53
C ARG A 190 -1.61 27.04 15.65
N ASN A 191 -2.03 27.20 16.90
CA ASN A 191 -1.26 26.92 18.11
C ASN A 191 -2.12 26.11 19.08
N PHE A 192 -1.59 24.99 19.57
CA PHE A 192 -2.24 24.09 20.51
C PHE A 192 -1.81 24.31 21.96
N HIS A 193 -1.10 25.41 22.26
CA HIS A 193 -0.82 25.90 23.61
C HIS A 193 -0.24 24.87 24.60
N GLY A 194 0.55 23.90 24.10
CA GLY A 194 1.14 22.83 24.89
C GLY A 194 0.28 21.56 25.01
N TYR A 195 -0.77 21.41 24.20
CA TYR A 195 -1.62 20.21 24.18
C TYR A 195 -0.80 18.93 24.08
N VAL A 196 -1.11 17.95 24.94
CA VAL A 196 -0.37 16.70 25.03
C VAL A 196 -1.07 15.65 24.17
N VAL A 197 -0.41 15.22 23.10
CA VAL A 197 -0.89 14.15 22.23
C VAL A 197 -0.27 12.84 22.69
N SER A 198 -1.09 11.95 23.24
CA SER A 198 -0.64 10.66 23.75
C SER A 198 -0.84 9.56 22.72
N THR A 199 0.20 8.82 22.36
CA THR A 199 0.13 7.74 21.37
C THR A 199 1.22 6.69 21.60
N PRO A 200 0.95 5.38 21.40
CA PRO A 200 1.95 4.35 21.57
C PRO A 200 2.98 4.37 20.43
N ALA A 201 4.20 3.97 20.74
CA ALA A 201 5.28 3.78 19.77
C ALA A 201 5.75 2.31 19.79
N GLU A 202 5.75 1.65 18.63
CA GLU A 202 6.24 0.27 18.44
C GLU A 202 7.23 0.21 17.26
N ASN A 203 7.75 -0.97 16.93
CA ASN A 203 8.67 -1.13 15.80
C ASN A 203 7.90 -1.35 14.48
N ASP A 204 8.04 -0.44 13.53
CA ASP A 204 7.44 -0.45 12.19
C ASP A 204 8.40 0.18 11.18
N LEU A 205 9.37 -0.60 10.69
CA LEU A 205 10.38 -0.05 9.78
C LEU A 205 9.80 0.23 8.38
N PRO A 206 10.21 1.34 7.73
CA PRO A 206 11.09 2.42 8.21
C PRO A 206 10.33 3.62 8.81
N ARG A 207 9.05 3.44 9.14
CA ARG A 207 8.12 4.49 9.56
C ARG A 207 8.39 4.99 10.97
N VAL A 208 8.52 4.07 11.92
CA VAL A 208 8.73 4.34 13.35
C VAL A 208 9.55 3.19 13.93
N PHE A 209 10.68 3.47 14.54
CA PHE A 209 11.49 2.46 15.23
C PHE A 209 12.33 3.12 16.33
N PHE A 210 12.78 2.31 17.29
CA PHE A 210 13.58 2.81 18.39
C PHE A 210 15.06 2.71 18.10
N VAL A 211 15.85 3.67 18.57
CA VAL A 211 17.31 3.67 18.49
C VAL A 211 17.86 4.00 19.86
N THR A 212 18.72 3.15 20.38
CA THR A 212 19.44 3.42 21.63
C THR A 212 20.73 4.13 21.29
N ASP A 213 20.93 5.32 21.86
CA ASP A 213 22.18 6.04 21.72
C ASP A 213 23.29 5.32 22.51
N ALA A 214 24.36 4.94 21.82
CA ALA A 214 25.49 4.23 22.41
C ALA A 214 26.22 5.05 23.49
N HIS A 215 26.21 6.38 23.39
CA HIS A 215 26.94 7.25 24.32
C HIS A 215 26.10 7.59 25.56
N THR A 216 24.82 7.89 25.39
CA THR A 216 23.96 8.35 26.49
C THR A 216 23.09 7.25 27.08
N GLY A 217 22.99 6.09 26.42
CA GLY A 217 22.04 5.02 26.76
C GLY A 217 20.58 5.44 26.58
N ARG A 218 20.30 6.64 26.08
CA ARG A 218 18.94 7.15 25.91
C ARG A 218 18.30 6.54 24.68
N ARG A 219 17.05 6.11 24.83
CA ARG A 219 16.24 5.57 23.75
C ARG A 219 15.53 6.70 23.02
N ASN A 220 15.87 6.87 21.76
CA ASN A 220 15.26 7.83 20.85
C ASN A 220 14.34 7.09 19.88
N ILE A 221 13.35 7.79 19.33
CA ILE A 221 12.50 7.27 18.24
C ILE A 221 12.99 7.88 16.92
N ARG A 222 13.02 7.06 15.89
CA ARG A 222 13.40 7.39 14.51
C ARG A 222 12.38 6.85 13.53
N GLY A 223 12.56 7.19 12.26
CA GLY A 223 11.65 6.83 11.18
C GLY A 223 10.90 8.04 10.64
N TYR A 224 10.63 8.03 9.34
CA TYR A 224 10.07 9.18 8.63
C TYR A 224 8.67 9.55 9.14
N GLY A 225 7.86 8.55 9.53
CA GLY A 225 6.52 8.76 10.07
C GLY A 225 6.59 9.47 11.42
N TYR A 226 7.46 9.00 12.31
CA TYR A 226 7.71 9.68 13.58
C TYR A 226 8.19 11.13 13.39
N ARG A 227 9.16 11.36 12.49
CA ARG A 227 9.72 12.71 12.25
C ARG A 227 8.66 13.69 11.75
N ILE A 228 7.85 13.29 10.76
CA ILE A 228 6.74 14.12 10.26
C ILE A 228 5.79 14.46 11.40
N PHE A 229 5.41 13.48 12.21
CA PHE A 229 4.45 13.68 13.28
C PHE A 229 4.98 14.61 14.38
N VAL A 230 6.24 14.45 14.81
CA VAL A 230 6.84 15.30 15.83
C VAL A 230 7.07 16.73 15.34
N GLU A 231 7.52 16.91 14.10
CA GLU A 231 7.68 18.26 13.53
C GLU A 231 6.33 18.97 13.37
N PHE A 232 5.27 18.24 13.05
CA PHE A 232 3.90 18.77 13.07
C PHE A 232 3.53 19.28 14.47
N LEU A 233 3.71 18.45 15.51
CA LEU A 233 3.40 18.85 16.89
C LEU A 233 4.23 20.05 17.33
N ARG A 234 5.54 20.06 17.02
CA ARG A 234 6.44 21.18 17.33
C ARG A 234 6.00 22.48 16.64
N ARG A 235 5.64 22.41 15.35
CA ARG A 235 5.18 23.58 14.57
C ARG A 235 3.91 24.20 15.13
N HIS A 236 3.05 23.38 15.73
CA HIS A 236 1.78 23.80 16.33
C HIS A 236 1.85 23.91 17.86
N ASN A 237 3.04 23.89 18.48
CA ASN A 237 3.21 23.99 19.93
C ASN A 237 2.36 22.96 20.70
N ALA A 238 2.38 21.71 20.25
CA ALA A 238 1.89 20.55 20.97
C ALA A 238 3.05 19.65 21.39
N THR A 239 2.83 18.82 22.40
CA THR A 239 3.84 17.91 22.95
C THR A 239 3.43 16.46 22.72
N LEU A 240 4.42 15.61 22.44
CA LEU A 240 4.21 14.17 22.27
C LEU A 240 4.38 13.47 23.61
N HIS A 241 3.40 12.66 24.00
CA HIS A 241 3.51 11.72 25.11
C HIS A 241 3.47 10.29 24.57
N VAL A 242 4.53 9.51 24.82
CA VAL A 242 4.61 8.12 24.40
C VAL A 242 4.03 7.24 25.50
N SER A 243 2.82 6.70 25.29
CA SER A 243 2.07 6.00 26.34
C SER A 243 2.74 4.73 26.86
N ASN A 244 3.55 4.09 26.01
CA ASN A 244 4.25 2.83 26.29
C ASN A 244 5.78 3.02 26.38
N ALA A 245 6.26 4.20 26.79
CA ALA A 245 7.69 4.51 26.85
C ALA A 245 8.51 3.51 27.69
N GLY A 246 7.91 2.90 28.72
CA GLY A 246 8.54 1.90 29.59
C GLY A 246 8.63 0.47 29.01
N VAL A 247 8.02 0.20 27.84
CA VAL A 247 8.04 -1.13 27.23
C VAL A 247 9.25 -1.29 26.32
N HIS A 248 10.06 -2.32 26.57
CA HIS A 248 11.19 -2.66 25.72
C HIS A 248 10.76 -3.49 24.51
N TYR A 249 10.99 -2.94 23.31
CA TYR A 249 10.71 -3.61 22.04
C TYR A 249 12.04 -4.05 21.42
N GLY A 250 12.24 -5.35 21.31
CA GLY A 250 13.40 -5.93 20.62
C GLY A 250 13.33 -5.70 19.11
N VAL A 251 14.44 -5.99 18.41
CA VAL A 251 14.55 -5.76 16.96
C VAL A 251 13.50 -6.54 16.14
N THR A 252 13.10 -7.72 16.62
CA THR A 252 12.16 -8.62 15.93
C THR A 252 10.69 -8.33 16.22
N THR A 253 10.37 -7.40 17.12
CA THR A 253 8.97 -7.05 17.40
C THR A 253 8.41 -6.20 16.27
N SER A 254 7.13 -6.36 15.94
CA SER A 254 6.42 -5.51 14.99
C SER A 254 5.23 -4.82 15.65
N VAL A 255 4.89 -3.63 15.16
CA VAL A 255 3.67 -2.92 15.53
C VAL A 255 2.43 -3.79 15.33
N ASN A 256 1.52 -3.78 16.30
CA ASN A 256 0.20 -4.38 16.14
C ASN A 256 -0.85 -3.29 15.86
N MET A 257 -1.02 -2.95 14.59
CA MET A 257 -1.95 -1.89 14.19
C MET A 257 -3.42 -2.23 14.48
N SER A 258 -3.78 -3.51 14.57
CA SER A 258 -5.16 -3.89 14.90
C SER A 258 -5.55 -3.42 16.31
N ASN A 259 -4.65 -3.57 17.28
CA ASN A 259 -4.84 -3.06 18.64
C ASN A 259 -4.92 -1.53 18.68
N ILE A 260 -4.01 -0.83 17.98
CA ILE A 260 -4.03 0.64 17.90
C ILE A 260 -5.35 1.15 17.28
N ASN A 261 -5.83 0.51 16.21
CA ASN A 261 -7.10 0.84 15.58
C ASN A 261 -8.30 0.60 16.52
N GLN A 262 -8.27 -0.46 17.33
CA GLN A 262 -9.29 -0.69 18.36
C GLN A 262 -9.28 0.40 19.43
N LEU A 263 -8.11 0.88 19.86
CA LEU A 263 -8.00 2.00 20.80
C LEU A 263 -8.57 3.31 20.23
N ILE A 264 -8.39 3.54 18.93
CA ILE A 264 -9.02 4.67 18.22
C ILE A 264 -10.53 4.53 18.22
N GLY A 265 -11.05 3.35 17.83
CA GLY A 265 -12.49 3.08 17.82
C GLY A 265 -13.15 3.16 19.20
N ALA A 266 -12.41 2.81 20.26
CA ALA A 266 -12.84 2.95 21.64
C ALA A 266 -12.70 4.40 22.19
N ASN A 267 -12.31 5.38 21.36
CA ASN A 267 -12.04 6.77 21.74
C ASN A 267 -10.97 6.93 22.85
N LYS A 268 -10.11 5.92 23.04
CA LYS A 268 -8.98 5.97 23.99
C LYS A 268 -7.72 6.58 23.36
N LEU A 269 -7.67 6.64 22.03
CA LEU A 269 -6.58 7.20 21.25
C LEU A 269 -7.12 8.14 20.18
N GLU A 270 -6.59 9.37 20.10
CA GLU A 270 -7.06 10.36 19.13
C GLU A 270 -6.40 10.20 17.76
N ILE A 271 -5.11 9.89 17.75
CA ILE A 271 -4.29 9.71 16.55
C ILE A 271 -3.12 8.78 16.85
N SER A 272 -2.80 7.91 15.89
CA SER A 272 -1.61 7.08 15.92
C SER A 272 -0.42 7.83 15.32
N MET A 273 0.76 7.75 15.94
CA MET A 273 2.00 8.20 15.29
C MET A 273 2.48 7.25 14.19
N HIS A 274 1.90 6.05 14.07
CA HIS A 274 2.25 5.07 13.05
C HIS A 274 1.40 5.27 11.79
N PRO A 275 1.98 5.69 10.65
CA PRO A 275 1.27 5.66 9.39
C PRO A 275 0.93 4.22 8.99
N TYR A 276 -0.30 4.00 8.52
CA TYR A 276 -0.76 2.68 8.09
C TYR A 276 -1.54 2.72 6.79
N THR A 277 -1.69 1.55 6.16
CA THR A 277 -2.35 1.36 4.86
C THR A 277 -3.88 1.42 4.93
N GLY A 278 -4.46 1.39 6.14
CA GLY A 278 -5.91 1.34 6.34
C GLY A 278 -6.34 1.37 7.80
N ILE A 279 -7.56 1.82 8.02
CA ILE A 279 -8.32 1.68 9.26
C ILE A 279 -9.76 1.36 8.86
N ASP A 280 -10.43 0.48 9.60
CA ASP A 280 -11.85 0.22 9.40
C ASP A 280 -12.65 1.52 9.56
N GLU A 281 -13.52 1.82 8.59
CA GLU A 281 -14.37 3.00 8.59
C GLU A 281 -15.28 3.07 9.82
N GLN A 282 -15.54 1.96 10.51
CA GLN A 282 -16.28 1.93 11.77
C GLN A 282 -15.43 2.45 12.93
N LEU A 283 -14.14 2.13 12.95
CA LEU A 283 -13.20 2.47 14.03
C LEU A 283 -12.66 3.90 13.90
N GLY A 284 -12.36 4.37 12.70
CA GLY A 284 -11.71 5.68 12.53
C GLY A 284 -11.62 6.13 11.10
N MET A 285 -10.62 6.97 10.81
CA MET A 285 -10.31 7.47 9.48
C MET A 285 -8.80 7.69 9.31
N LEU A 286 -8.32 7.78 8.07
CA LEU A 286 -6.94 8.13 7.77
C LEU A 286 -6.76 9.65 7.64
N SER A 287 -5.56 10.13 7.96
CA SER A 287 -5.11 11.49 7.62
C SER A 287 -5.09 11.71 6.11
N TYR A 288 -4.77 12.94 5.71
CA TYR A 288 -4.28 13.16 4.35
C TYR A 288 -3.11 12.19 4.05
N PRO A 289 -3.08 11.57 2.85
CA PRO A 289 -2.07 10.58 2.49
C PRO A 289 -0.65 11.14 2.65
N LEU A 290 0.21 10.43 3.38
CA LEU A 290 1.65 10.66 3.34
C LEU A 290 2.23 10.22 2.00
N LEU A 291 1.75 9.08 1.50
CA LEU A 291 2.09 8.57 0.18
C LEU A 291 1.05 7.52 -0.28
N LYS A 292 1.05 7.25 -1.58
CA LYS A 292 0.38 6.12 -2.20
C LYS A 292 1.46 5.17 -2.71
N ALA A 293 1.57 3.99 -2.12
CA ALA A 293 2.59 3.00 -2.45
C ALA A 293 1.96 1.77 -3.09
N LEU A 294 2.56 1.27 -4.17
CA LEU A 294 2.26 -0.06 -4.66
C LEU A 294 2.63 -1.09 -3.59
N ASN A 295 1.79 -2.10 -3.39
CA ASN A 295 2.06 -3.22 -2.48
C ASN A 295 2.24 -4.49 -3.31
N CYS A 296 3.47 -4.96 -3.46
CA CYS A 296 3.79 -6.13 -4.27
C CYS A 296 4.61 -7.14 -3.47
N LEU A 297 4.74 -8.36 -3.99
CA LEU A 297 5.57 -9.37 -3.33
C LEU A 297 7.05 -9.04 -3.53
N ILE A 298 7.82 -9.06 -2.43
CA ILE A 298 9.25 -9.32 -2.52
C ILE A 298 9.45 -10.84 -2.57
N VAL A 299 10.20 -11.29 -3.56
CA VAL A 299 10.43 -12.71 -3.82
C VAL A 299 11.93 -13.00 -3.73
N PRO A 300 12.33 -14.12 -3.12
CA PRO A 300 13.73 -14.54 -3.10
C PRO A 300 14.25 -14.74 -4.53
N VAL A 301 15.43 -14.18 -4.80
CA VAL A 301 16.09 -14.37 -6.09
C VAL A 301 16.50 -15.84 -6.20
N ARG A 302 16.10 -16.47 -7.31
CA ARG A 302 16.37 -17.90 -7.53
C ARG A 302 17.88 -18.21 -7.54
N ASN A 303 18.21 -19.48 -7.32
CA ASN A 303 19.58 -19.95 -7.40
C ASN A 303 20.11 -19.88 -8.83
N GLU A 304 21.44 -19.85 -8.94
CA GLU A 304 22.09 -19.98 -10.24
C GLU A 304 21.67 -21.30 -10.89
N ILE A 305 21.47 -21.27 -12.21
CA ILE A 305 21.30 -22.49 -12.98
C ILE A 305 22.63 -23.25 -12.87
N PRO A 306 22.61 -24.59 -12.65
CA PRO A 306 23.84 -25.35 -12.61
C PRO A 306 24.68 -25.16 -13.87
N ARG A 307 25.98 -24.86 -13.70
CA ARG A 307 26.87 -24.46 -14.81
C ARG A 307 27.00 -25.51 -15.90
N TYR A 308 26.89 -26.80 -15.58
CA TYR A 308 26.90 -27.88 -16.58
C TYR A 308 25.76 -27.76 -17.61
N MET A 309 24.66 -27.07 -17.29
CA MET A 309 23.56 -26.82 -18.22
C MET A 309 23.84 -25.65 -19.18
N TYR A 310 24.88 -24.85 -18.95
CA TYR A 310 25.16 -23.66 -19.76
C TYR A 310 25.46 -24.03 -21.21
N LEU A 311 26.01 -25.22 -21.47
CA LEU A 311 26.29 -25.71 -22.83
C LEU A 311 25.01 -25.93 -23.67
N LEU A 312 23.87 -26.23 -23.05
CA LEU A 312 22.61 -26.49 -23.75
C LEU A 312 21.75 -25.23 -23.92
N ARG A 313 22.04 -24.17 -23.15
CA ARG A 313 21.21 -22.97 -23.06
C ARG A 313 21.29 -21.98 -24.23
N PRO A 314 22.41 -21.83 -24.99
CA PRO A 314 22.52 -20.88 -26.10
C PRO A 314 21.39 -20.98 -27.13
N PHE A 315 20.86 -22.19 -27.32
CA PHE A 315 19.74 -22.44 -28.21
C PHE A 315 18.56 -23.00 -27.44
N SER A 316 17.36 -22.55 -27.81
CA SER A 316 16.12 -23.14 -27.31
C SER A 316 15.96 -24.56 -27.83
N TRP A 317 15.11 -25.36 -27.18
CA TRP A 317 14.81 -26.73 -27.62
C TRP A 317 14.35 -26.79 -29.09
N HIS A 318 13.51 -25.84 -29.52
CA HIS A 318 13.06 -25.74 -30.91
C HIS A 318 14.21 -25.48 -31.89
N CYS A 319 15.17 -24.64 -31.51
CA CYS A 319 16.36 -24.38 -32.33
C CYS A 319 17.22 -25.65 -32.47
N TRP A 320 17.39 -26.43 -31.39
CA TRP A 320 18.08 -27.72 -31.46
C TRP A 320 17.37 -28.70 -32.39
N LEU A 321 16.05 -28.78 -32.33
CA LEU A 321 15.27 -29.61 -33.26
C LEU A 321 15.40 -29.14 -34.71
N LEU A 322 15.41 -27.82 -34.96
CA LEU A 322 15.63 -27.26 -36.29
C LEU A 322 17.04 -27.55 -36.81
N ILE A 323 18.07 -27.55 -35.95
CA ILE A 323 19.43 -27.95 -36.33
C ILE A 323 19.44 -29.42 -36.73
N ILE A 324 18.83 -30.31 -35.94
CA ILE A 324 18.73 -31.75 -36.26
C ILE A 324 17.97 -31.95 -37.58
N GLY A 325 16.82 -31.30 -37.76
CA GLY A 325 16.07 -31.33 -39.02
C GLY A 325 16.86 -30.76 -40.19
N GLY A 326 17.64 -29.70 -39.96
CA GLY A 326 18.54 -29.08 -40.93
C GLY A 326 19.63 -30.03 -41.40
N ILE A 327 20.23 -30.83 -40.50
CA ILE A 327 21.22 -31.87 -40.87
C ILE A 327 20.62 -32.85 -41.88
N PHE A 328 19.40 -33.32 -41.66
CA PHE A 328 18.71 -34.24 -42.58
C PHE A 328 18.32 -33.56 -43.90
N TYR A 329 17.83 -32.32 -43.85
CA TYR A 329 17.49 -31.56 -45.06
C TYR A 329 18.71 -31.30 -45.95
N ILE A 330 19.81 -30.85 -45.34
CA ILE A 330 21.08 -30.61 -46.04
C ILE A 330 21.65 -31.94 -46.56
N ALA A 331 21.57 -33.02 -45.78
CA ALA A 331 22.00 -34.35 -46.22
C ALA A 331 21.21 -34.81 -47.44
N LEU A 332 19.89 -34.60 -47.47
CA LEU A 332 19.05 -34.91 -48.63
C LEU A 332 19.48 -34.08 -49.84
N ALA A 333 19.66 -32.76 -49.68
CA ALA A 333 20.11 -31.90 -50.76
C ALA A 333 21.48 -32.34 -51.32
N LEU A 334 22.43 -32.67 -50.45
CA LEU A 334 23.75 -33.17 -50.84
C LEU A 334 23.67 -34.57 -51.48
N TYR A 335 22.77 -35.45 -51.04
CA TYR A 335 22.57 -36.76 -51.64
C TYR A 335 22.19 -36.66 -53.13
N TRP A 336 21.35 -35.69 -53.49
CA TRP A 336 20.92 -35.47 -54.87
C TRP A 336 21.91 -34.64 -55.71
N LEU A 337 22.59 -33.68 -55.09
CA LEU A 337 23.39 -32.67 -55.81
C LEU A 337 24.90 -32.93 -55.78
N SER A 338 25.41 -33.76 -54.86
CA SER A 338 26.86 -33.91 -54.68
C SER A 338 27.48 -34.80 -55.78
N PRO A 339 28.55 -34.34 -56.44
CA PRO A 339 29.29 -35.14 -57.40
C PRO A 339 30.32 -36.08 -56.73
N ALA A 340 30.54 -35.93 -55.42
CA ALA A 340 31.70 -36.46 -54.70
C ALA A 340 31.73 -37.99 -54.52
N MET A 341 30.59 -38.69 -54.60
CA MET A 341 30.56 -40.14 -54.40
C MET A 341 29.54 -40.87 -55.30
N ARG A 342 30.02 -41.81 -56.12
CA ARG A 342 29.23 -42.79 -56.89
C ARG A 342 29.41 -44.19 -56.28
N GLY A 343 28.83 -44.39 -55.09
CA GLY A 343 28.81 -45.67 -54.39
C GLY A 343 27.40 -46.25 -54.28
N SER A 344 27.23 -47.25 -53.40
CA SER A 344 25.91 -47.80 -53.07
C SER A 344 25.00 -46.73 -52.42
N CYS A 345 23.68 -46.93 -52.47
CA CYS A 345 22.69 -46.00 -51.90
C CYS A 345 22.99 -45.67 -50.42
N GLY A 346 23.37 -46.68 -49.63
CA GLY A 346 23.69 -46.54 -48.21
C GLY A 346 24.95 -45.72 -47.95
N GLU A 347 26.05 -45.99 -48.66
CA GLU A 347 27.31 -45.25 -48.50
C GLU A 347 27.17 -43.78 -48.88
N ARG A 348 26.43 -43.49 -49.96
CA ARG A 348 26.16 -42.11 -50.38
C ARG A 348 25.31 -41.37 -49.34
N ALA A 349 24.30 -42.01 -48.76
CA ALA A 349 23.48 -41.41 -47.71
C ALA A 349 24.31 -41.11 -46.45
N MET A 350 25.12 -42.06 -45.99
CA MET A 350 26.00 -41.88 -44.83
C MET A 350 27.02 -40.75 -45.04
N PHE A 351 27.65 -40.70 -46.22
CA PHE A 351 28.56 -39.62 -46.57
C PHE A 351 27.87 -38.25 -46.58
N SER A 352 26.65 -38.18 -47.14
CA SER A 352 25.89 -36.93 -47.22
C SER A 352 25.47 -36.40 -45.84
N ILE A 353 25.15 -37.29 -44.89
CA ILE A 353 24.86 -36.93 -43.49
C ILE A 353 26.12 -36.43 -42.78
N LEU A 354 27.26 -37.08 -42.99
CA LEU A 354 28.51 -36.65 -42.39
C LEU A 354 28.96 -35.28 -42.92
N GLU A 355 28.79 -35.06 -44.23
CA GLU A 355 29.13 -33.80 -44.87
C GLU A 355 28.16 -32.67 -44.45
N SER A 356 26.87 -32.96 -44.26
CA SER A 356 25.93 -31.96 -43.73
C SER A 356 26.27 -31.54 -42.31
N LEU A 357 26.69 -32.48 -41.45
CA LEU A 357 27.16 -32.17 -40.10
C LEU A 357 28.44 -31.31 -40.13
N ARG A 358 29.40 -31.63 -41.00
CA ARG A 358 30.63 -30.83 -41.18
C ARG A 358 30.33 -29.41 -41.60
N HIS A 359 29.46 -29.21 -42.59
CA HIS A 359 29.07 -27.88 -43.03
C HIS A 359 28.40 -27.06 -41.92
N LEU A 360 27.52 -27.68 -41.13
CA LEU A 360 26.83 -26.99 -40.04
C LEU A 360 27.78 -26.62 -38.90
N LEU A 361 28.76 -27.47 -38.61
CA LEU A 361 29.84 -27.22 -37.64
C LEU A 361 31.00 -26.38 -38.21
N PHE A 362 30.87 -25.86 -39.44
CA PHE A 362 31.89 -25.07 -40.13
C PHE A 362 33.27 -25.76 -40.21
N LEU A 363 33.29 -27.09 -40.39
CA LEU A 363 34.51 -27.84 -40.70
C LEU A 363 34.77 -27.92 -42.20
N SER A 364 36.03 -28.13 -42.56
CA SER A 364 36.44 -28.36 -43.95
C SER A 364 35.79 -29.61 -44.56
N PRO A 365 35.45 -29.57 -45.86
CA PRO A 365 34.93 -30.72 -46.58
C PRO A 365 35.86 -31.93 -46.53
N SER A 366 35.30 -33.12 -46.58
CA SER A 366 36.05 -34.37 -46.43
C SER A 366 36.74 -34.87 -47.69
N ALA A 367 36.24 -34.48 -48.87
CA ALA A 367 36.78 -34.90 -50.16
C ALA A 367 37.03 -33.68 -51.07
N PRO A 368 38.18 -33.63 -51.76
CA PRO A 368 38.43 -32.59 -52.75
C PRO A 368 37.52 -32.80 -53.97
N ILE A 369 36.83 -31.74 -54.40
CA ILE A 369 35.93 -31.79 -55.55
C ILE A 369 36.65 -31.21 -56.76
N SER A 370 37.07 -32.10 -57.66
CA SER A 370 37.66 -31.71 -58.94
C SER A 370 36.54 -31.26 -59.90
N ALA A 371 36.51 -29.97 -60.24
CA ALA A 371 35.53 -29.29 -61.09
C ALA A 371 34.09 -29.18 -60.53
N PRO A 372 33.85 -28.32 -59.51
CA PRO A 372 32.51 -28.08 -58.98
C PRO A 372 31.63 -27.33 -60.00
N ASN A 373 30.38 -27.77 -60.14
CA ASN A 373 29.37 -27.05 -60.90
C ASN A 373 28.95 -25.76 -60.14
N ILE A 374 28.63 -24.66 -60.82
CA ILE A 374 28.36 -23.36 -60.18
C ILE A 374 27.22 -23.43 -59.15
N ARG A 375 26.21 -24.28 -59.39
CA ARG A 375 25.11 -24.54 -58.45
C ARG A 375 25.60 -25.16 -57.15
N TYR A 376 26.52 -26.12 -57.24
CA TYR A 376 27.11 -26.77 -56.07
C TYR A 376 28.02 -25.80 -55.32
N PHE A 377 28.79 -24.96 -56.03
CA PHE A 377 29.60 -23.91 -55.42
C PHE A 377 28.74 -22.91 -54.61
N LEU A 378 27.63 -22.42 -55.19
CA LEU A 378 26.71 -21.51 -54.50
C LEU A 378 26.06 -22.17 -53.27
N LEU A 379 25.68 -23.45 -53.37
CA LEU A 379 25.14 -24.20 -52.24
C LEU A 379 26.18 -24.39 -51.14
N ALA A 380 27.42 -24.77 -51.48
CA ALA A 380 28.51 -24.91 -50.52
C ALA A 380 28.86 -23.57 -49.85
N LEU A 381 28.83 -22.46 -50.60
CA LEU A 381 29.01 -21.10 -50.06
C LEU A 381 27.88 -20.71 -49.10
N GLN A 382 26.63 -21.00 -49.45
CA GLN A 382 25.50 -20.74 -48.56
C GLN A 382 25.58 -21.56 -47.28
N LEU A 383 25.93 -22.85 -47.39
CA LEU A 383 26.10 -23.75 -46.24
C LEU A 383 27.27 -23.33 -45.36
N SER A 384 28.38 -22.88 -45.93
CA SER A 384 29.52 -22.39 -45.16
C SER A 384 29.22 -21.08 -44.43
N MET A 385 28.51 -20.14 -45.08
CA MET A 385 28.02 -18.91 -44.44
C MET A 385 27.06 -19.25 -43.30
N PHE A 386 26.13 -20.19 -43.52
CA PHE A 386 25.20 -20.64 -42.50
C PHE A 386 25.91 -21.30 -41.31
N GLY A 387 26.82 -22.25 -41.56
CA GLY A 387 27.62 -22.90 -40.52
C GLY A 387 28.46 -21.91 -39.72
N PHE A 388 29.09 -20.94 -40.40
CA PHE A 388 29.83 -19.85 -39.76
C PHE A 388 28.93 -19.04 -38.82
N LEU A 389 27.74 -18.62 -39.27
CA LEU A 389 26.81 -17.85 -38.45
C LEU A 389 26.32 -18.64 -37.24
N VAL A 390 25.93 -19.90 -37.42
CA VAL A 390 25.42 -20.76 -36.32
C VAL A 390 26.49 -21.02 -35.27
N THR A 391 27.70 -21.37 -35.68
CA THR A 391 28.83 -21.65 -34.77
C THR A 391 29.27 -20.39 -34.02
N ASN A 392 29.38 -19.24 -34.69
CA ASN A 392 29.71 -17.98 -34.03
C ASN A 392 28.61 -17.51 -33.10
N TRP A 393 27.33 -17.66 -33.48
CA TRP A 393 26.21 -17.33 -32.61
C TRP A 393 26.23 -18.14 -31.33
N TYR A 394 26.42 -19.46 -31.45
CA TYR A 394 26.54 -20.35 -30.30
C TYR A 394 27.73 -19.96 -29.42
N SER A 395 28.90 -19.74 -30.00
CA SER A 395 30.12 -19.36 -29.28
C SER A 395 29.97 -18.04 -28.51
N ASN A 396 29.38 -17.02 -29.14
CA ASN A 396 29.13 -15.72 -28.52
C ASN A 396 28.15 -15.82 -27.35
N GLN A 397 27.05 -16.55 -27.52
CA GLN A 397 26.08 -16.76 -26.45
C GLN A 397 26.68 -17.56 -25.28
N LEU A 398 27.44 -18.61 -25.58
CA LEU A 398 28.12 -19.40 -24.57
C LEU A 398 29.15 -18.57 -23.81
N SER A 399 29.95 -17.76 -24.51
CA SER A 399 30.92 -16.85 -23.88
C SER A 399 30.23 -15.87 -22.93
N SER A 400 29.13 -15.24 -23.38
CA SER A 400 28.31 -14.37 -22.54
C SER A 400 27.79 -15.09 -21.28
N PHE A 401 27.24 -16.29 -21.43
CA PHE A 401 26.76 -17.09 -20.30
C PHE A 401 27.86 -17.55 -19.35
N LEU A 402 29.10 -17.73 -19.81
CA LEU A 402 30.23 -18.04 -18.95
C LEU A 402 30.77 -16.82 -18.20
N THR A 403 30.53 -15.60 -18.71
CA THR A 403 30.94 -14.36 -18.04
C THR A 403 29.95 -13.86 -16.99
N ALA A 404 28.66 -14.18 -17.13
CA ALA A 404 27.61 -13.72 -16.22
C ALA A 404 26.98 -14.86 -15.41
N ILE A 405 26.41 -14.55 -14.24
CA ILE A 405 25.63 -15.53 -13.48
C ILE A 405 24.27 -15.68 -14.15
N LEU A 406 23.99 -16.87 -14.67
CA LEU A 406 22.68 -17.18 -15.21
C LEU A 406 21.76 -17.67 -14.10
N VAL A 407 20.71 -16.90 -13.83
CA VAL A 407 19.69 -17.23 -12.83
C VAL A 407 18.47 -17.86 -13.51
N GLY A 408 17.78 -18.76 -12.81
CA GLY A 408 16.54 -19.37 -13.29
C GLY A 408 15.40 -18.38 -13.55
N GLU A 409 14.30 -18.88 -14.12
CA GLU A 409 13.08 -18.11 -14.33
C GLU A 409 12.55 -17.54 -13.02
N GLN A 410 12.29 -16.23 -13.01
CA GLN A 410 11.83 -15.51 -11.84
C GLN A 410 10.30 -15.54 -11.73
N VAL A 411 9.78 -15.34 -10.51
CA VAL A 411 8.34 -15.31 -10.24
C VAL A 411 7.79 -13.90 -10.35
N ASP A 412 7.21 -13.54 -11.50
CA ASP A 412 6.66 -12.21 -11.78
C ASP A 412 5.15 -12.17 -11.96
N THR A 413 4.51 -13.33 -12.16
CA THR A 413 3.05 -13.42 -12.31
C THR A 413 2.43 -14.37 -11.28
N PHE A 414 1.13 -14.24 -11.04
CA PHE A 414 0.40 -15.12 -10.13
C PHE A 414 0.45 -16.59 -10.60
N GLU A 415 0.42 -16.83 -11.91
CA GLU A 415 0.53 -18.16 -12.51
C GLU A 415 1.91 -18.78 -12.24
N GLN A 416 2.99 -17.98 -12.35
CA GLN A 416 4.33 -18.45 -12.01
C GLN A 416 4.48 -18.71 -10.50
N LEU A 417 3.85 -17.89 -9.66
CA LEU A 417 3.82 -18.10 -8.20
C LEU A 417 3.19 -19.45 -7.86
N ILE A 418 2.05 -19.76 -8.48
CA ILE A 418 1.32 -21.02 -8.35
C ILE A 418 2.13 -22.19 -8.90
N ALA A 419 2.59 -22.09 -10.14
CA ALA A 419 3.33 -23.16 -10.82
C ALA A 419 4.60 -23.55 -10.06
N GLN A 420 5.28 -22.55 -9.47
CA GLN A 420 6.50 -22.76 -8.69
C GLN A 420 6.24 -22.99 -7.18
N ARG A 421 4.97 -23.06 -6.74
CA ARG A 421 4.54 -23.26 -5.34
C ARG A 421 5.24 -22.34 -4.34
N GLN A 422 5.46 -21.09 -4.72
CA GLN A 422 6.12 -20.11 -3.86
C GLN A 422 5.16 -19.66 -2.76
N ARG A 423 5.49 -19.98 -1.50
CA ARG A 423 4.67 -19.59 -0.34
C ARG A 423 4.79 -18.09 -0.05
N ILE A 424 3.71 -17.49 0.42
CA ILE A 424 3.66 -16.08 0.86
C ILE A 424 3.49 -16.06 2.37
N LEU A 425 4.37 -15.37 3.09
CA LEU A 425 4.24 -15.15 4.53
C LEU A 425 3.64 -13.78 4.79
N SER A 426 2.42 -13.74 5.32
CA SER A 426 1.68 -12.49 5.58
C SER A 426 1.27 -12.38 7.05
N LYS A 427 1.04 -11.15 7.52
CA LYS A 427 0.47 -10.94 8.86
C LYS A 427 -0.97 -11.43 8.85
N HIS A 428 -1.37 -12.15 9.90
CA HIS A 428 -2.69 -12.77 9.98
C HIS A 428 -3.85 -11.82 9.66
N TYR A 429 -3.81 -10.60 10.21
CA TYR A 429 -4.85 -9.60 10.01
C TYR A 429 -4.83 -8.91 8.62
N GLU A 430 -3.82 -9.18 7.79
CA GLU A 430 -3.71 -8.66 6.41
C GLU A 430 -4.10 -9.70 5.35
N VAL A 431 -4.21 -10.99 5.72
CA VAL A 431 -4.49 -12.09 4.79
C VAL A 431 -5.78 -11.85 4.00
N THR A 432 -6.88 -11.53 4.68
CA THR A 432 -8.17 -11.29 4.02
C THR A 432 -8.10 -10.15 3.00
N MET A 433 -7.44 -9.04 3.38
CA MET A 433 -7.27 -7.89 2.48
C MET A 433 -6.39 -8.23 1.28
N LEU A 434 -5.36 -9.07 1.47
CA LEU A 434 -4.46 -9.52 0.41
C LEU A 434 -5.18 -10.41 -0.60
N ILE A 435 -5.94 -11.41 -0.14
CA ILE A 435 -6.68 -12.34 -1.01
C ILE A 435 -7.75 -11.63 -1.82
N GLN A 436 -8.43 -10.63 -1.24
CA GLN A 436 -9.43 -9.82 -1.95
C GLN A 436 -8.86 -9.05 -3.16
N GLN A 437 -7.56 -8.80 -3.19
CA GLN A 437 -6.88 -8.10 -4.30
C GLN A 437 -6.37 -9.07 -5.39
N VAL A 438 -6.42 -10.38 -5.16
CA VAL A 438 -6.02 -11.41 -6.13
C VAL A 438 -7.13 -11.57 -7.18
N PRO A 439 -6.80 -11.78 -8.47
CA PRO A 439 -7.79 -12.09 -9.50
C PRO A 439 -8.68 -13.28 -9.10
N THR A 440 -9.99 -13.13 -9.25
CA THR A 440 -11.01 -14.07 -8.70
C THR A 440 -10.80 -15.51 -9.14
N ALA A 441 -10.29 -15.73 -10.36
CA ALA A 441 -10.01 -17.06 -10.90
C ALA A 441 -8.85 -17.79 -10.18
N LEU A 442 -7.89 -17.04 -9.61
CA LEU A 442 -6.68 -17.58 -9.00
C LEU A 442 -6.72 -17.55 -7.46
N GLN A 443 -7.71 -16.87 -6.87
CA GLN A 443 -7.89 -16.76 -5.41
C GLN A 443 -7.75 -18.08 -4.64
N PRO A 444 -8.45 -19.19 -4.98
CA PRO A 444 -8.38 -20.41 -4.18
C PRO A 444 -7.01 -21.08 -4.23
N GLU A 445 -6.26 -20.89 -5.33
CA GLU A 445 -4.91 -21.44 -5.48
C GLU A 445 -3.87 -20.60 -4.74
N VAL A 446 -4.00 -19.27 -4.81
CA VAL A 446 -3.13 -18.34 -4.07
C VAL A 446 -3.38 -18.44 -2.57
N GLU A 447 -4.63 -18.57 -2.11
CA GLU A 447 -4.98 -18.71 -0.69
C GLU A 447 -4.28 -19.90 -0.03
N ARG A 448 -4.16 -21.03 -0.75
CA ARG A 448 -3.41 -22.21 -0.29
C ARG A 448 -1.90 -21.98 -0.13
N LEU A 449 -1.36 -20.92 -0.72
CA LEU A 449 0.05 -20.54 -0.63
C LEU A 449 0.31 -19.46 0.42
N VAL A 450 -0.72 -18.84 1.00
CA VAL A 450 -0.58 -17.78 2.00
C VAL A 450 -0.56 -18.38 3.41
N ASP A 451 0.59 -18.26 4.07
CA ASP A 451 0.77 -18.58 5.48
C ASP A 451 0.55 -17.30 6.32
N GLY A 452 -0.55 -17.27 7.09
CA GLY A 452 -0.92 -16.15 7.96
C GLY A 452 -0.32 -16.29 9.36
N VAL A 453 0.67 -15.46 9.71
CA VAL A 453 1.42 -15.54 10.97
C VAL A 453 1.33 -14.27 11.82
N ASN A 454 1.87 -14.34 13.04
CA ASN A 454 2.00 -13.15 13.89
C ASN A 454 2.98 -12.13 13.30
N ALA A 455 2.75 -10.84 13.57
CA ALA A 455 3.55 -9.76 12.98
C ALA A 455 5.06 -9.88 13.30
N SER A 456 5.41 -10.26 14.53
CA SER A 456 6.81 -10.46 14.94
C SER A 456 7.45 -11.69 14.30
N GLU A 457 6.67 -12.74 14.02
CA GLU A 457 7.17 -13.95 13.35
C GLU A 457 7.51 -13.67 11.89
N GLN A 458 6.65 -12.93 11.19
CA GLN A 458 6.92 -12.48 9.83
C GLN A 458 8.18 -11.60 9.76
N VAL A 459 8.33 -10.64 10.69
CA VAL A 459 9.53 -9.79 10.75
C VAL A 459 10.78 -10.61 11.05
N THR A 460 10.70 -11.60 11.94
CA THR A 460 11.83 -12.50 12.23
C THR A 460 12.26 -13.29 10.98
N ALA A 461 11.30 -13.85 10.23
CA ALA A 461 11.57 -14.58 8.99
C ALA A 461 12.18 -13.66 7.91
N LEU A 462 11.69 -12.43 7.81
CA LEU A 462 12.23 -11.43 6.89
C LEU A 462 13.67 -11.02 7.24
N LEU A 463 13.93 -10.68 8.50
CA LEU A 463 15.26 -10.23 8.97
C LEU A 463 16.30 -11.35 8.96
N SER A 464 15.88 -12.60 9.10
CA SER A 464 16.74 -13.78 8.92
C SER A 464 16.95 -14.18 7.45
N PHE A 465 16.43 -13.38 6.50
CA PHE A 465 16.51 -13.63 5.07
C PHE A 465 15.97 -15.01 4.65
N ASN A 466 14.86 -15.44 5.28
CA ASN A 466 14.25 -16.72 4.95
C ASN A 466 13.69 -16.73 3.52
N ARG A 467 14.33 -17.52 2.65
CA ARG A 467 14.05 -17.63 1.20
C ARG A 467 12.96 -18.65 0.87
N THR A 468 12.34 -19.31 1.85
CA THR A 468 11.19 -20.18 1.58
C THR A 468 9.93 -19.38 1.26
N TYR A 469 9.88 -18.12 1.69
CA TYR A 469 8.72 -17.25 1.62
C TYR A 469 8.94 -16.03 0.74
N ALA A 470 7.87 -15.60 0.08
CA ALA A 470 7.69 -14.26 -0.46
C ALA A 470 6.91 -13.41 0.57
N TYR A 471 7.11 -12.10 0.56
CA TYR A 471 6.49 -11.21 1.56
C TYR A 471 5.76 -10.05 0.87
N PRO A 472 4.54 -9.70 1.29
CA PRO A 472 3.88 -8.50 0.80
C PRO A 472 4.61 -7.26 1.33
N PHE A 473 5.01 -6.39 0.41
CA PHE A 473 5.84 -5.24 0.69
C PHE A 473 5.35 -4.03 -0.09
N THR A 474 5.19 -2.91 0.62
CA THR A 474 4.94 -1.63 -0.02
C THR A 474 6.25 -1.07 -0.60
N VAL A 475 6.17 -0.38 -1.73
CA VAL A 475 7.36 0.08 -2.46
C VAL A 475 8.28 0.97 -1.61
N GLU A 476 7.75 1.78 -0.69
CA GLU A 476 8.57 2.62 0.20
C GLU A 476 9.33 1.78 1.23
N ARG A 477 8.73 0.69 1.71
CA ARG A 477 9.44 -0.27 2.56
C ARG A 477 10.51 -0.99 1.74
N TRP A 478 10.21 -1.38 0.50
CA TRP A 478 11.20 -2.04 -0.36
C TRP A 478 12.42 -1.15 -0.59
N GLN A 479 12.21 0.13 -0.94
CA GLN A 479 13.30 1.08 -1.15
C GLN A 479 14.24 1.18 0.05
N PHE A 480 13.72 1.05 1.28
CA PHE A 480 14.53 1.03 2.48
C PHE A 480 15.27 -0.30 2.69
N PHE A 481 14.59 -1.43 2.49
CA PHE A 481 15.19 -2.76 2.68
C PHE A 481 16.19 -3.13 1.57
N GLU A 482 16.02 -2.59 0.36
CA GLU A 482 16.94 -2.78 -0.77
C GLU A 482 18.32 -2.18 -0.50
N LEU A 483 18.42 -1.13 0.32
CA LEU A 483 19.70 -0.55 0.75
C LEU A 483 20.60 -1.55 1.48
N GLN A 484 20.03 -2.60 2.08
CA GLN A 484 20.81 -3.69 2.68
C GLN A 484 21.61 -4.46 1.63
N GLN A 485 21.09 -4.59 0.42
CA GLN A 485 21.68 -5.38 -0.66
C GLN A 485 22.27 -4.52 -1.79
N GLN A 486 22.44 -3.21 -1.58
CA GLN A 486 22.94 -2.27 -2.60
C GLN A 486 24.37 -2.60 -3.09
N TYR A 487 25.18 -3.25 -2.24
CA TYR A 487 26.54 -3.68 -2.56
C TYR A 487 26.64 -5.19 -2.81
N ALA A 488 25.52 -5.90 -2.76
CA ALA A 488 25.51 -7.33 -3.00
C ALA A 488 25.59 -7.61 -4.51
N ASN A 489 26.58 -8.40 -4.93
CA ASN A 489 26.66 -8.81 -6.34
C ASN A 489 25.44 -9.62 -6.80
N LYS A 490 24.87 -10.40 -5.87
CA LYS A 490 23.61 -11.10 -6.06
C LYS A 490 22.63 -10.67 -4.96
N PRO A 491 21.53 -9.96 -5.32
CA PRO A 491 20.51 -9.60 -4.35
C PRO A 491 19.82 -10.85 -3.79
N VAL A 492 19.39 -10.79 -2.52
CA VAL A 492 18.70 -11.90 -1.85
C VAL A 492 17.22 -11.91 -2.22
N TYR A 493 16.62 -10.72 -2.25
CA TYR A 493 15.24 -10.52 -2.64
C TYR A 493 15.16 -9.57 -3.83
N ARG A 494 14.05 -9.62 -4.56
CA ARG A 494 13.68 -8.59 -5.52
C ARG A 494 12.23 -8.22 -5.35
N TYR A 495 11.89 -7.01 -5.77
CA TYR A 495 10.51 -6.57 -5.93
C TYR A 495 9.93 -7.17 -7.22
N SER A 496 8.86 -7.97 -7.09
CA SER A 496 8.17 -8.61 -8.22
C SER A 496 7.05 -7.74 -8.79
N SER A 497 6.55 -8.14 -9.97
CA SER A 497 5.36 -7.52 -10.58
C SER A 497 4.02 -8.01 -9.99
N ILE A 498 4.05 -8.93 -9.02
CA ILE A 498 2.85 -9.48 -8.37
C ILE A 498 2.37 -8.50 -7.31
N CYS A 499 1.35 -7.72 -7.64
CA CYS A 499 0.88 -6.60 -6.82
C CYS A 499 -0.57 -6.77 -6.33
N PHE A 500 -0.84 -6.27 -5.12
CA PHE A 500 -2.13 -6.24 -4.44
C PHE A 500 -2.73 -4.83 -4.40
N GLY A 501 -2.48 -4.05 -5.45
CA GLY A 501 -2.92 -2.66 -5.55
C GLY A 501 -1.98 -1.63 -4.92
N ALA A 502 -2.49 -0.41 -4.75
CA ALA A 502 -1.73 0.76 -4.29
C ALA A 502 -2.39 1.42 -3.08
N PRO A 503 -2.24 0.86 -1.86
CA PRO A 503 -2.84 1.42 -0.66
C PRO A 503 -2.36 2.86 -0.38
N VAL A 504 -3.24 3.60 0.25
CA VAL A 504 -2.95 4.93 0.78
C VAL A 504 -2.39 4.79 2.19
N ILE A 505 -1.22 5.36 2.44
CA ILE A 505 -0.59 5.36 3.76
C ILE A 505 -0.83 6.71 4.42
N GLY A 506 -1.52 6.70 5.56
CA GLY A 506 -1.89 7.88 6.34
C GLY A 506 -1.80 7.60 7.85
N TYR A 507 -1.84 8.63 8.69
CA TYR A 507 -1.98 8.44 10.14
C TYR A 507 -3.42 8.05 10.47
N PRO A 508 -3.66 6.89 11.09
CA PRO A 508 -4.96 6.51 11.60
C PRO A 508 -5.36 7.45 12.75
N MET A 509 -6.57 7.99 12.70
CA MET A 509 -7.09 8.92 13.68
C MET A 509 -8.58 8.70 13.93
N ARG A 510 -9.08 9.25 15.05
CA ARG A 510 -10.51 9.28 15.35
C ARG A 510 -11.28 10.03 14.25
N LYS A 511 -12.54 9.67 14.07
CA LYS A 511 -13.44 10.38 13.13
C LYS A 511 -13.55 11.85 13.51
N ASP A 512 -13.56 12.69 12.47
CA ASP A 512 -13.68 14.14 12.58
C ASP A 512 -12.62 14.78 13.51
N SER A 513 -11.42 14.22 13.55
CA SER A 513 -10.32 14.71 14.39
C SER A 513 -9.98 16.18 14.10
N HIS A 514 -9.80 16.96 15.17
CA HIS A 514 -9.33 18.34 15.08
C HIS A 514 -7.97 18.49 14.36
N PHE A 515 -7.16 17.43 14.31
CA PHE A 515 -5.90 17.42 13.59
C PHE A 515 -6.03 17.29 12.06
N GLU A 516 -7.17 16.83 11.54
CA GLU A 516 -7.34 16.44 10.13
C GLU A 516 -6.84 17.52 9.15
N SER A 517 -7.32 18.76 9.35
CA SER A 517 -6.98 19.86 8.46
C SER A 517 -5.61 20.50 8.66
N PRO A 518 -5.14 20.83 9.89
CA PRO A 518 -3.79 21.35 10.05
C PRO A 518 -2.75 20.32 9.60
N LEU A 519 -2.95 19.03 9.92
CA LEU A 519 -2.06 17.95 9.49
C LEU A 519 -2.07 17.77 7.97
N LYS A 520 -3.23 17.89 7.30
CA LYS A 520 -3.31 17.88 5.84
C LYS A 520 -2.37 18.90 5.19
N HIS A 521 -2.47 20.18 5.58
CA HIS A 521 -1.65 21.23 4.98
C HIS A 521 -0.17 21.06 5.32
N PHE A 522 0.13 20.57 6.52
CA PHE A 522 1.49 20.25 6.92
C PHE A 522 2.09 19.14 6.05
N ILE A 523 1.38 18.03 5.86
CA ILE A 523 1.82 16.91 5.01
C ILE A 523 2.02 17.37 3.57
N MET A 524 1.10 18.16 3.01
CA MET A 524 1.25 18.73 1.66
C MET A 524 2.52 19.57 1.54
N GLY A 525 2.85 20.37 2.55
CA GLY A 525 4.10 21.12 2.60
C GLY A 525 5.35 20.23 2.62
N ILE A 526 5.36 19.20 3.47
CA ILE A 526 6.47 18.22 3.54
C ILE A 526 6.65 17.47 2.22
N GLN A 527 5.56 17.06 1.56
CA GLN A 527 5.62 16.40 0.26
C GLN A 527 6.20 17.31 -0.81
N SER A 528 5.79 18.58 -0.85
CA SER A 528 6.28 19.55 -1.85
C SER A 528 7.77 19.88 -1.74
N THR A 529 8.38 19.66 -0.57
CA THR A 529 9.79 19.99 -0.30
C THR A 529 10.74 18.81 -0.47
N GLY A 530 10.22 17.59 -0.69
CA GLY A 530 11.05 16.38 -0.84
C GLY A 530 11.68 15.86 0.47
N LEU A 531 11.35 16.46 1.63
CA LEU A 531 11.86 16.04 2.95
C LEU A 531 11.58 14.57 3.27
N PHE A 532 10.49 14.03 2.72
CA PHE A 532 10.13 12.62 2.83
C PHE A 532 11.27 11.68 2.40
N GLN A 533 11.82 11.88 1.19
CA GLN A 533 12.85 11.01 0.63
C GLN A 533 14.17 11.14 1.38
N TYR A 534 14.50 12.36 1.80
CA TYR A 534 15.68 12.61 2.62
C TYR A 534 15.63 11.84 3.95
N TRP A 535 14.50 11.88 4.67
CA TRP A 535 14.38 11.16 5.94
C TRP A 535 14.39 9.64 5.77
N LEU A 536 13.77 9.11 4.71
CA LEU A 536 13.79 7.67 4.40
C LEU A 536 15.23 7.14 4.29
N VAL A 537 16.10 7.83 3.54
CA VAL A 537 17.50 7.44 3.34
C VAL A 537 18.33 7.73 4.60
N SER A 538 18.13 8.88 5.23
CA SER A 538 18.89 9.25 6.44
C SER A 538 18.63 8.30 7.60
N ASP A 539 17.41 7.78 7.76
CA ASP A 539 17.04 6.88 8.84
C ASP A 539 17.60 5.46 8.65
N PHE A 540 18.08 5.10 7.45
CA PHE A 540 18.70 3.80 7.20
C PHE A 540 19.97 3.60 8.03
N ASN A 541 20.82 4.62 8.12
CA ASN A 541 22.06 4.56 8.91
C ASN A 541 21.76 4.40 10.41
N ASP A 542 20.69 5.04 10.90
CA ASP A 542 20.26 4.91 12.29
C ASP A 542 19.73 3.47 12.56
N ALA A 543 18.99 2.89 11.61
CA ALA A 543 18.51 1.51 11.69
C ALA A 543 19.65 0.47 11.60
N LEU A 544 20.66 0.74 10.76
CA LEU A 544 21.87 -0.09 10.62
C LEU A 544 22.66 -0.12 11.93
N LYS A 545 22.89 1.04 12.54
CA LYS A 545 23.57 1.14 13.85
C LYS A 545 22.78 0.47 14.97
N ALA A 546 21.45 0.55 14.93
CA ALA A 546 20.58 -0.09 15.90
C ALA A 546 20.40 -1.61 15.67
N GLY A 547 20.98 -2.17 14.60
CA GLY A 547 20.94 -3.61 14.31
C GLY A 547 19.61 -4.11 13.74
N TYR A 548 18.73 -3.23 13.27
CA TYR A 548 17.49 -3.65 12.60
C TYR A 548 17.70 -4.15 11.18
N VAL A 549 18.72 -3.62 10.53
CA VAL A 549 19.11 -3.95 9.17
C VAL A 549 20.61 -4.21 9.14
N SER A 550 21.06 -5.00 8.17
CA SER A 550 22.47 -5.32 7.97
C SER A 550 22.82 -5.18 6.49
N LEU A 551 24.01 -4.67 6.19
CA LEU A 551 24.53 -4.70 4.82
C LEU A 551 24.92 -6.14 4.45
N ILE A 552 24.40 -6.60 3.33
CA ILE A 552 24.67 -7.92 2.76
C ILE A 552 25.88 -7.78 1.84
N ASP A 553 27.00 -8.37 2.25
CA ASP A 553 28.17 -8.53 1.40
C ASP A 553 28.25 -9.97 0.89
N ASN A 554 27.77 -10.19 -0.33
CA ASN A 554 27.90 -11.44 -1.05
C ASN A 554 29.02 -11.28 -2.10
N GLN A 555 30.27 -11.37 -1.66
CA GLN A 555 31.40 -11.37 -2.58
C GLN A 555 31.35 -12.64 -3.44
N LEU A 556 31.22 -12.45 -4.76
CA LEU A 556 31.40 -13.55 -5.70
C LEU A 556 32.89 -13.79 -5.82
N THR A 557 33.42 -14.77 -5.08
CA THR A 557 34.77 -15.27 -5.33
C THR A 557 34.85 -15.73 -6.78
N PHE A 558 35.86 -15.27 -7.51
CA PHE A 558 36.15 -15.73 -8.86
C PHE A 558 36.19 -17.26 -8.87
N LYS A 559 35.20 -17.88 -9.53
CA LYS A 559 35.11 -19.33 -9.64
C LYS A 559 35.53 -19.72 -11.04
N SER A 560 36.75 -20.23 -11.15
CA SER A 560 37.33 -20.74 -12.39
C SER A 560 36.44 -21.81 -13.03
N LEU A 561 36.61 -22.01 -14.34
CA LEU A 561 35.90 -23.05 -15.06
C LEU A 561 36.32 -24.43 -14.53
N ASP A 562 35.42 -25.09 -13.82
CA ASP A 562 35.66 -26.42 -13.25
C ASP A 562 35.30 -27.51 -14.25
N LEU A 563 35.89 -28.71 -14.10
CA LEU A 563 35.62 -29.87 -14.95
C LEU A 563 34.14 -30.27 -14.92
N ASP A 564 33.46 -30.06 -13.79
CA ASP A 564 32.01 -30.29 -13.67
C ASP A 564 31.20 -29.40 -14.63
N THR A 565 31.69 -28.20 -14.98
CA THR A 565 31.03 -27.32 -15.95
C THR A 565 30.97 -27.95 -17.35
N LEU A 566 31.96 -28.80 -17.68
CA LEU A 566 32.03 -29.52 -18.95
C LEU A 566 31.49 -30.95 -18.85
N ARG A 567 30.90 -31.34 -17.72
CA ARG A 567 30.40 -32.71 -17.47
C ARG A 567 29.50 -33.24 -18.60
N LEU A 568 28.60 -32.39 -19.11
CA LEU A 568 27.70 -32.79 -20.19
C LEU A 568 28.44 -33.02 -21.51
N ALA A 569 29.47 -32.22 -21.81
CA ALA A 569 30.32 -32.42 -22.98
C ALA A 569 31.11 -33.74 -22.87
N TRP A 570 31.65 -34.06 -21.70
CA TRP A 570 32.32 -35.34 -21.44
C TRP A 570 31.37 -36.53 -21.59
N LEU A 571 30.14 -36.43 -21.11
CA LEU A 571 29.13 -37.48 -21.26
C LEU A 571 28.82 -37.74 -22.73
N VAL A 572 28.59 -36.67 -23.52
CA VAL A 572 28.34 -36.78 -24.97
C VAL A 572 29.54 -37.43 -25.68
N LEU A 573 30.77 -37.05 -25.32
CA LEU A 573 31.99 -37.63 -25.90
C LEU A 573 32.11 -39.13 -25.61
N VAL A 574 31.94 -39.54 -24.35
CA VAL A 574 32.02 -40.95 -23.94
C VAL A 574 30.92 -41.77 -24.61
N CYS A 575 29.67 -41.27 -24.65
CA CYS A 575 28.59 -41.91 -25.38
C CYS A 575 28.93 -42.06 -26.88
N GLY A 576 29.51 -41.03 -27.49
CA GLY A 576 29.98 -41.07 -28.88
C GLY A 576 31.04 -42.16 -29.11
N TRP A 577 32.03 -42.29 -28.23
CA TRP A 577 33.05 -43.35 -28.31
C TRP A 577 32.48 -44.75 -28.14
N VAL A 578 31.56 -44.94 -27.20
CA VAL A 578 30.89 -46.24 -27.00
C VAL A 578 30.07 -46.62 -28.22
N LEU A 579 29.32 -45.68 -28.80
CA LEU A 579 28.56 -45.92 -30.03
C LEU A 579 29.47 -46.23 -31.22
N ALA A 580 30.57 -45.51 -31.38
CA ALA A 580 31.56 -45.77 -32.43
C ALA A 580 32.21 -47.17 -32.26
N ALA A 581 32.56 -47.55 -31.03
CA ALA A 581 33.09 -48.88 -30.73
C ALA A 581 32.07 -49.99 -31.02
N ALA A 582 30.80 -49.79 -30.63
CA ALA A 582 29.73 -50.74 -30.92
C ALA A 582 29.47 -50.89 -32.43
N ALA A 583 29.46 -49.78 -33.17
CA ALA A 583 29.32 -49.79 -34.62
C ALA A 583 30.48 -50.56 -35.28
N PHE A 584 31.73 -50.27 -34.88
CA PHE A 584 32.91 -50.97 -35.39
C PHE A 584 32.89 -52.48 -35.09
N LEU A 585 32.47 -52.88 -33.89
CA LEU A 585 32.31 -54.29 -33.54
C LEU A 585 31.20 -54.97 -34.36
N SER A 586 30.09 -54.27 -34.60
CA SER A 586 28.98 -54.78 -35.42
C SER A 586 29.37 -54.97 -36.89
N GLU A 587 30.13 -54.02 -37.44
CA GLU A 587 30.67 -54.10 -38.80
C GLU A 587 31.63 -55.28 -38.92
N ARG A 588 32.56 -55.42 -37.95
CA ARG A 588 33.51 -56.54 -37.90
C ARG A 588 32.82 -57.90 -37.76
N TRP A 589 31.71 -57.98 -37.03
CA TRP A 589 30.94 -59.22 -36.90
C TRP A 589 30.20 -59.56 -38.20
N SER A 590 29.60 -58.55 -38.84
CA SER A 590 28.95 -58.70 -40.15
C SER A 590 29.93 -59.14 -41.25
N TRP A 591 31.19 -58.71 -41.18
CA TRP A 591 32.27 -59.07 -42.11
C TRP A 591 32.95 -60.42 -41.84
N ARG A 592 32.62 -61.15 -40.77
CA ARG A 592 33.13 -62.52 -40.60
C ARG A 592 32.49 -63.41 -41.66
N PRO A 593 33.25 -64.02 -42.60
CA PRO A 593 32.66 -64.91 -43.58
C PRO A 593 32.02 -66.08 -42.83
N THR A 594 30.74 -66.32 -43.09
CA THR A 594 30.09 -67.59 -42.77
C THR A 594 30.86 -68.68 -43.52
N HIS A 595 31.79 -69.34 -42.84
CA HIS A 595 32.28 -70.64 -43.27
C HIS A 595 31.08 -71.58 -43.26
N SER A 596 30.52 -71.82 -44.45
CA SER A 596 29.68 -72.97 -44.74
C SER A 596 30.50 -74.23 -44.48
N PHE A 597 30.08 -75.03 -43.52
CA PHE A 597 30.41 -76.45 -43.44
C PHE A 597 29.38 -77.25 -44.23
#